data_AF-A0A7W0GFZ8-F1
#
_entry.id   AF-A0A7W0GFZ8-F1
#
_cell.length_a   1.000
_cell.length_b   1.000
_cell.length_c   1.000
_cell.angle_alpha   90.00
_cell.angle_beta   90.00
_cell.angle_gamma   90.00
#
_symmetry.space_group_name_H-M   'P 1'
#
loop_
_entity.id
_entity.type
_entity.pdbx_description
1 polymer ?
#
loop_
_entity_poly.entity_id
_entity_poly.type
_entity_poly.pdbx_seq_one_letter_code
_entity_poly.pdbx_strand_id
1 'polypeptide(L)'
;MFVEPSPACQVVFAGAPPAPGWLTHDDIEPGGPTVHRFRVSYPRVVAAVVTGALALGLVIGVSIPATAQVPSPTAAEPLVIAHRGASGYRPEHTLASYELAIRMGADAIEPDLVSTRDGVLVARHENEIGGTTDVASRPAFADRMTTKVVDGLTLTGWFTEDFTLAELKQLRAVERIPDIRPNNTIYDGRFAIPTLQQVIDLAQRFGVAIYPETKHPTYFDSI
;
A
#
# COMPACT_ATOMS: atom_id res chain seq x y z
N MET A 1 13.75 -22.29 -26.16
CA MET A 1 13.48 -22.36 -24.72
C MET A 1 12.67 -21.11 -24.38
N PHE A 2 11.35 -21.21 -24.49
CA PHE A 2 10.42 -20.13 -24.20
C PHE A 2 10.09 -20.19 -22.71
N VAL A 3 10.33 -19.10 -21.99
CA VAL A 3 9.88 -18.93 -20.61
C VAL A 3 8.47 -18.36 -20.72
N GLU A 4 7.47 -19.13 -20.29
CA GLU A 4 6.08 -18.65 -20.21
C GLU A 4 5.96 -17.52 -19.17
N PRO A 5 5.17 -16.46 -19.44
CA PRO A 5 4.93 -15.41 -18.46
C PRO A 5 4.05 -15.91 -17.30
N SER A 6 4.51 -15.68 -16.07
CA SER A 6 3.78 -15.88 -14.81
C SER A 6 2.42 -15.15 -14.81
N PRO A 7 1.36 -15.69 -14.17
CA PRO A 7 0.04 -15.08 -14.19
C PRO A 7 0.05 -13.69 -13.54
N ALA A 8 -0.72 -12.80 -14.15
CA ALA A 8 -0.65 -11.35 -14.01
C ALA A 8 -0.86 -10.82 -12.59
N CYS A 9 -0.05 -9.83 -12.21
CA CYS A 9 -0.36 -8.88 -11.14
C CYS A 9 -1.68 -8.17 -11.48
N GLN A 10 -2.71 -8.37 -10.65
CA GLN A 10 -4.01 -7.73 -10.83
C GLN A 10 -3.89 -6.24 -10.44
N VAL A 11 -4.32 -5.35 -11.33
CA VAL A 11 -4.40 -3.90 -11.09
C VAL A 11 -5.88 -3.57 -10.90
N VAL A 12 -6.25 -3.03 -9.74
CA VAL A 12 -7.64 -2.63 -9.45
C VAL A 12 -7.72 -1.10 -9.55
N PHE A 13 -8.43 -0.59 -10.56
CA PHE A 13 -8.72 0.85 -10.69
C PHE A 13 -10.11 1.17 -10.13
N ALA A 14 -10.22 2.19 -9.29
CA ALA A 14 -11.52 2.73 -8.89
C ALA A 14 -12.08 3.65 -10.01
N GLY A 15 -13.18 3.23 -10.66
CA GLY A 15 -14.10 4.18 -11.30
C GLY A 15 -14.04 4.41 -12.82
N ALA A 16 -13.42 3.56 -13.64
CA ALA A 16 -13.52 3.65 -15.12
C ALA A 16 -14.11 2.37 -15.74
N PRO A 17 -14.95 2.46 -16.81
CA PRO A 17 -15.46 1.28 -17.49
C PRO A 17 -14.31 0.54 -18.20
N PRO A 18 -14.29 -0.81 -18.17
CA PRO A 18 -13.14 -1.59 -18.65
C PRO A 18 -13.01 -1.54 -20.17
N ALA A 19 -11.77 -1.41 -20.65
CA ALA A 19 -11.41 -1.80 -22.01
C ALA A 19 -11.44 -3.35 -22.14
N PRO A 20 -11.33 -3.93 -23.34
CA PRO A 20 -11.26 -5.38 -23.50
C PRO A 20 -9.97 -5.95 -22.87
N GLY A 21 -10.10 -6.89 -21.93
CA GLY A 21 -8.98 -7.57 -21.25
C GLY A 21 -8.71 -7.16 -19.80
N TRP A 22 -9.59 -6.37 -19.18
CA TRP A 22 -9.43 -5.84 -17.82
C TRP A 22 -10.49 -6.43 -16.88
N LEU A 23 -10.09 -6.84 -15.67
CA LEU A 23 -10.98 -7.40 -14.66
C LEU A 23 -11.49 -6.28 -13.73
N THR A 24 -12.80 -6.25 -13.53
CA THR A 24 -13.50 -5.42 -12.53
C THR A 24 -13.65 -6.19 -11.21
N HIS A 25 -14.17 -5.53 -10.16
CA HIS A 25 -14.49 -6.18 -8.88
C HIS A 25 -15.43 -7.38 -9.07
N ASP A 26 -16.29 -7.35 -10.08
CA ASP A 26 -17.25 -8.41 -10.39
C ASP A 26 -16.64 -9.60 -11.15
N ASP A 27 -15.43 -9.45 -11.72
CA ASP A 27 -14.76 -10.51 -12.48
C ASP A 27 -13.88 -11.42 -11.60
N ILE A 28 -13.87 -11.19 -10.28
CA ILE A 28 -13.23 -12.08 -9.30
C ILE A 28 -14.23 -13.19 -8.96
N GLU A 29 -14.29 -14.22 -9.81
CA GLU A 29 -14.99 -15.46 -9.50
C GLU A 29 -14.43 -16.05 -8.19
N PRO A 30 -15.28 -16.46 -7.22
CA PRO A 30 -14.87 -17.20 -6.04
C PRO A 30 -14.47 -18.64 -6.45
N GLY A 31 -13.30 -18.76 -7.09
CA GLY A 31 -12.85 -20.03 -7.66
C GLY A 31 -11.65 -19.97 -8.61
N GLY A 32 -11.02 -18.81 -8.82
CA GLY A 32 -9.77 -18.70 -9.58
C GLY A 32 -8.65 -19.59 -9.02
N PRO A 33 -7.60 -19.91 -9.81
CA PRO A 33 -6.56 -20.85 -9.42
C PRO A 33 -6.01 -20.45 -8.06
N THR A 34 -6.14 -21.39 -7.12
CA THR A 34 -5.68 -21.22 -5.76
C THR A 34 -4.19 -20.91 -5.81
N VAL A 35 -3.81 -19.63 -5.64
CA VAL A 35 -2.45 -19.31 -5.25
C VAL A 35 -2.30 -20.00 -3.91
N HIS A 36 -1.60 -21.14 -3.90
CA HIS A 36 -1.30 -21.88 -2.68
C HIS A 36 -0.50 -20.93 -1.79
N ARG A 37 -1.21 -20.21 -0.91
CA ARG A 37 -0.65 -19.38 0.14
C ARG A 37 0.23 -20.31 0.99
N PHE A 38 1.55 -20.28 0.78
CA PHE A 38 2.49 -20.78 1.77
C PHE A 38 2.52 -19.79 2.93
N ARG A 39 1.45 -19.76 3.72
CA ARG A 39 1.46 -19.11 5.03
C ARG A 39 2.20 -20.09 5.95
N VAL A 40 3.38 -19.71 6.43
CA VAL A 40 4.02 -20.41 7.54
C VAL A 40 3.07 -20.28 8.73
N SER A 41 2.26 -21.31 8.96
CA SER A 41 1.37 -21.39 10.10
C SER A 41 2.24 -21.71 11.31
N TYR A 42 2.52 -20.71 12.15
CA TYR A 42 2.99 -20.98 13.49
C TYR A 42 1.79 -21.51 14.28
N PRO A 43 1.76 -22.78 14.73
CA PRO A 43 0.67 -23.24 15.57
C PRO A 43 0.67 -22.38 16.83
N ARG A 44 -0.45 -21.69 17.09
CA ARG A 44 -0.72 -21.11 18.39
C ARG A 44 -0.82 -22.28 19.37
N VAL A 45 0.26 -22.55 20.10
CA VAL A 45 0.22 -23.47 21.24
C VAL A 45 -0.60 -22.78 22.32
N VAL A 46 -1.91 -23.04 22.34
CA VAL A 46 -2.76 -22.72 23.48
C VAL A 46 -2.40 -23.74 24.57
N ALA A 47 -1.53 -23.36 25.48
CA ALA A 47 -1.23 -24.14 26.67
C ALA A 47 -2.46 -24.11 27.60
N ALA A 48 -3.34 -25.11 27.50
CA ALA A 48 -4.37 -25.34 28.49
C ALA A 48 -3.69 -25.87 29.78
N VAL A 49 -3.50 -25.00 30.76
CA VAL A 49 -3.11 -25.41 32.12
C VAL A 49 -4.39 -25.88 32.83
N VAL A 50 -4.58 -27.20 32.89
CA VAL A 50 -5.56 -27.83 33.79
C VAL A 50 -4.79 -28.39 34.98
N THR A 51 -4.68 -27.62 36.06
CA THR A 51 -4.32 -28.15 37.38
C THR A 51 -5.58 -28.58 38.10
N GLY A 52 -5.79 -29.90 38.17
CA GLY A 52 -6.91 -30.54 38.85
C GLY A 52 -6.77 -30.49 40.38
N ALA A 53 -7.91 -30.40 41.05
CA ALA A 53 -8.07 -30.81 42.44
C ALA A 53 -9.29 -31.75 42.51
N LEU A 54 -9.05 -32.96 43.02
CA LEU A 54 -10.04 -34.02 43.18
C LEU A 54 -11.15 -33.61 44.16
N ALA A 55 -12.40 -33.69 43.73
CA ALA A 55 -13.55 -33.83 44.61
C ALA A 55 -14.41 -34.99 44.12
N LEU A 56 -14.56 -36.00 44.99
CA LEU A 56 -15.36 -37.20 44.75
C LEU A 56 -16.86 -36.82 44.86
N GLY A 57 -17.48 -36.48 43.74
CA GLY A 57 -18.91 -36.19 43.64
C GLY A 57 -19.54 -36.97 42.49
N LEU A 58 -20.59 -37.74 42.77
CA LEU A 58 -21.38 -38.48 41.78
C LEU A 58 -22.01 -37.50 40.77
N VAL A 59 -21.40 -37.36 39.60
CA VAL A 59 -21.96 -36.54 38.51
C VAL A 59 -22.94 -37.40 37.72
N ILE A 60 -24.24 -37.11 37.89
CA ILE A 60 -25.30 -37.64 37.03
C ILE A 60 -25.09 -36.99 35.66
N GLY A 61 -24.65 -37.78 34.69
CA GLY A 61 -24.37 -37.32 33.32
C GLY A 61 -25.64 -36.91 32.60
N VAL A 62 -26.05 -35.65 32.73
CA VAL A 62 -27.03 -35.04 31.83
C VAL A 62 -26.28 -34.72 30.54
N SER A 63 -26.53 -35.53 29.50
CA SER A 63 -26.03 -35.26 28.16
C SER A 63 -26.80 -34.07 27.60
N ILE A 64 -26.19 -32.89 27.63
CA ILE A 64 -26.70 -31.74 26.87
C ILE A 64 -26.44 -32.06 25.40
N PRO A 65 -27.47 -32.11 24.53
CA PRO A 65 -27.24 -32.32 23.11
C PRO A 65 -26.37 -31.18 22.60
N ALA A 66 -25.24 -31.52 21.99
CA ALA A 66 -24.42 -30.56 21.27
C ALA A 66 -25.30 -29.87 20.23
N THR A 67 -25.57 -28.59 20.44
CA THR A 67 -26.22 -27.77 19.43
C THR A 67 -25.34 -27.81 18.19
N ALA A 68 -25.86 -28.40 17.12
CA ALA A 68 -25.21 -28.37 15.82
C ALA A 68 -24.96 -26.90 15.47
N GLN A 69 -23.69 -26.52 15.43
CA GLN A 69 -23.27 -25.18 15.02
C GLN A 69 -23.69 -25.05 13.55
N VAL A 70 -24.73 -24.26 13.28
CA VAL A 70 -25.09 -23.90 11.91
C VAL A 70 -23.84 -23.25 11.32
N PRO A 71 -23.26 -23.76 10.23
CA PRO A 71 -22.11 -23.12 9.61
C PRO A 71 -22.56 -21.74 9.16
N SER A 72 -22.12 -20.70 9.86
CA SER A 72 -22.19 -19.34 9.34
C SER A 72 -21.51 -19.35 7.98
N PRO A 73 -22.10 -18.72 6.95
CA PRO A 73 -21.38 -18.52 5.69
C PRO A 73 -20.04 -17.89 6.06
N THR A 74 -18.94 -18.53 5.65
CA THR A 74 -17.60 -18.00 5.87
C THR A 74 -17.55 -16.65 5.17
N ALA A 75 -17.73 -15.56 5.92
CA ALA A 75 -17.54 -14.23 5.41
C ALA A 75 -16.16 -14.20 4.76
N ALA A 76 -16.08 -13.76 3.50
CA ALA A 76 -14.80 -13.62 2.82
C ALA A 76 -13.84 -12.82 3.73
N GLU A 77 -12.59 -13.27 3.84
CA GLU A 77 -11.60 -12.54 4.64
C GLU A 77 -11.51 -11.10 4.14
N PRO A 78 -11.48 -10.09 5.03
CA PRO A 78 -11.37 -8.70 4.60
C PRO A 78 -10.03 -8.48 3.89
N LEU A 79 -10.07 -7.76 2.76
CA LEU A 79 -8.89 -7.36 2.02
C LEU A 79 -8.08 -6.32 2.82
N VAL A 80 -6.77 -6.50 2.91
CA VAL A 80 -5.85 -5.54 3.55
C VAL A 80 -5.11 -4.74 2.48
N ILE A 81 -5.52 -3.49 2.27
CA ILE A 81 -4.87 -2.56 1.36
C ILE A 81 -3.94 -1.64 2.16
N ALA A 82 -2.65 -1.64 1.82
CA ALA A 82 -1.64 -0.83 2.51
C ALA A 82 -1.61 0.60 1.98
N HIS A 83 -2.41 1.46 2.60
CA HIS A 83 -2.48 2.91 2.33
C HIS A 83 -1.09 3.58 2.44
N ARG A 84 -0.54 3.95 1.29
CA ARG A 84 0.82 4.49 1.11
C ARG A 84 1.95 3.59 1.61
N GLY A 85 1.69 2.28 1.65
CA GLY A 85 2.54 1.26 2.26
C GLY A 85 2.37 1.18 3.78
N ALA A 86 3.41 0.79 4.50
CA ALA A 86 3.46 0.76 5.96
C ALA A 86 3.76 2.16 6.51
N SER A 87 2.95 3.16 6.14
CA SER A 87 3.19 4.59 6.39
C SER A 87 3.28 4.99 7.87
N GLY A 88 2.72 4.18 8.77
CA GLY A 88 2.91 4.33 10.21
C GLY A 88 4.30 3.91 10.73
N TYR A 89 5.11 3.25 9.89
CA TYR A 89 6.40 2.68 10.26
C TYR A 89 7.57 3.16 9.38
N ARG A 90 7.29 3.69 8.18
CA ARG A 90 8.28 4.24 7.24
C ARG A 90 7.68 5.45 6.53
N PRO A 91 8.51 6.40 6.05
CA PRO A 91 8.05 7.48 5.20
C PRO A 91 7.18 6.95 4.05
N GLU A 92 6.01 7.56 3.90
CA GLU A 92 4.97 7.15 2.94
C GLU A 92 5.48 7.17 1.49
N HIS A 93 4.89 6.31 0.65
CA HIS A 93 5.25 6.15 -0.77
C HIS A 93 6.74 5.95 -1.04
N THR A 94 7.41 5.16 -0.22
CA THR A 94 8.76 4.64 -0.50
C THR A 94 8.68 3.15 -0.82
N LEU A 95 9.60 2.63 -1.64
CA LEU A 95 9.68 1.17 -1.86
C LEU A 95 9.84 0.41 -0.53
N ALA A 96 10.55 0.99 0.43
CA ALA A 96 10.70 0.41 1.76
C ALA A 96 9.39 0.36 2.57
N SER A 97 8.54 1.39 2.45
CA SER A 97 7.20 1.39 3.05
C SER A 97 6.31 0.31 2.44
N TYR A 98 6.30 0.20 1.10
CA TYR A 98 5.52 -0.83 0.40
C TYR A 98 6.01 -2.24 0.72
N GLU A 99 7.32 -2.48 0.66
CA GLU A 99 7.89 -3.79 0.95
C GLU A 99 7.60 -4.22 2.40
N LEU A 100 7.70 -3.30 3.37
CA LEU A 100 7.35 -3.58 4.75
C LEU A 100 5.87 -3.96 4.89
N ALA A 101 4.97 -3.25 4.22
CA ALA A 101 3.54 -3.58 4.25
C ALA A 101 3.24 -4.96 3.69
N ILE A 102 3.87 -5.32 2.58
CA ILE A 102 3.78 -6.67 1.98
C ILE A 102 4.26 -7.71 2.99
N ARG A 103 5.41 -7.49 3.64
CA ARG A 103 5.95 -8.40 4.68
C ARG A 103 5.05 -8.49 5.91
N MET A 104 4.25 -7.47 6.19
CA MET A 104 3.23 -7.46 7.25
C MET A 104 1.92 -8.15 6.84
N GLY A 105 1.79 -8.59 5.59
CA GLY A 105 0.65 -9.35 5.10
C GLY A 105 -0.41 -8.52 4.37
N ALA A 106 -0.05 -7.37 3.80
CA ALA A 106 -0.96 -6.64 2.90
C ALA A 106 -1.24 -7.44 1.61
N ASP A 107 -2.50 -7.46 1.19
CA ASP A 107 -2.93 -8.09 -0.07
C ASP A 107 -2.69 -7.18 -1.28
N ALA A 108 -2.71 -5.86 -1.05
CA ALA A 108 -2.40 -4.85 -2.06
C ALA A 108 -1.61 -3.67 -1.46
N ILE A 109 -0.84 -2.99 -2.30
CA ILE A 109 -0.19 -1.72 -1.97
C ILE A 109 -0.85 -0.58 -2.74
N GLU A 110 -1.04 0.56 -2.09
CA GLU A 110 -1.77 1.72 -2.64
C GLU A 110 -0.77 2.85 -2.94
N PRO A 111 -0.46 3.10 -4.22
CA PRO A 111 0.28 4.28 -4.63
C PRO A 111 -0.64 5.42 -5.10
N ASP A 112 -0.48 6.59 -4.48
CA ASP A 112 -0.97 7.86 -5.02
C ASP A 112 -0.03 8.35 -6.13
N LEU A 113 -0.57 8.84 -7.24
CA LEU A 113 0.20 9.14 -8.45
C LEU A 113 0.05 10.60 -8.86
N VAL A 114 1.20 11.22 -9.13
CA VAL A 114 1.35 12.55 -9.72
C VAL A 114 2.37 12.50 -10.86
N SER A 115 2.27 13.43 -11.80
CA SER A 115 3.14 13.48 -12.97
C SER A 115 4.37 14.37 -12.76
N THR A 116 5.51 13.97 -13.33
CA THR A 116 6.68 14.82 -13.53
C THR A 116 6.56 15.66 -14.80
N ARG A 117 7.43 16.66 -14.95
CA ARG A 117 7.52 17.50 -16.16
C ARG A 117 7.75 16.71 -17.45
N ASP A 118 8.50 15.62 -17.34
CA ASP A 118 8.82 14.70 -18.43
C ASP A 118 7.83 13.52 -18.55
N GLY A 119 6.65 13.63 -17.93
CA GLY A 119 5.51 12.73 -18.16
C GLY A 119 5.60 11.38 -17.43
N VAL A 120 6.42 11.28 -16.39
CA VAL A 120 6.56 10.04 -15.60
C VAL A 120 5.64 10.11 -14.38
N LEU A 121 4.88 9.04 -14.14
CA LEU A 121 4.11 8.90 -12.90
C LEU A 121 5.01 8.47 -11.74
N VAL A 122 4.99 9.25 -10.67
CA VAL A 122 5.72 8.98 -9.42
C VAL A 122 4.77 8.83 -8.25
N ALA A 123 5.13 7.99 -7.28
CA ALA A 123 4.25 7.73 -6.14
C ALA A 123 4.40 8.83 -5.09
N ARG A 124 3.39 9.69 -4.94
CA ARG A 124 3.31 10.81 -3.99
C ARG A 124 1.85 11.22 -3.77
N HIS A 125 1.45 11.48 -2.52
CA HIS A 125 0.07 11.88 -2.20
C HIS A 125 -0.33 13.29 -2.64
N GLU A 126 0.60 14.23 -2.68
CA GLU A 126 0.39 15.59 -3.21
C GLU A 126 1.48 15.86 -4.25
N ASN A 127 1.18 16.72 -5.23
CA ASN A 127 2.19 17.21 -6.16
C ASN A 127 3.14 18.23 -5.51
N GLU A 128 2.71 18.95 -4.46
CA GLU A 128 3.61 19.72 -3.59
C GLU A 128 4.47 18.77 -2.74
N ILE A 129 5.80 18.92 -2.82
CA ILE A 129 6.77 17.98 -2.24
C ILE A 129 7.66 18.58 -1.14
N GLY A 130 7.43 19.83 -0.74
CA GLY A 130 8.21 20.54 0.29
C GLY A 130 8.11 19.90 1.67
N GLY A 131 6.93 19.41 2.05
CA GLY A 131 6.70 18.78 3.37
C GLY A 131 7.04 17.28 3.45
N THR A 132 7.58 16.70 2.40
CA THR A 132 7.62 15.22 2.21
C THR A 132 8.88 14.77 1.46
N THR A 133 9.73 15.71 1.08
CA THR A 133 11.08 15.48 0.58
C THR A 133 12.04 16.46 1.24
N ASP A 134 13.33 16.25 1.01
CA ASP A 134 14.37 17.17 1.42
C ASP A 134 14.56 18.39 0.48
N VAL A 135 13.66 18.64 -0.48
CA VAL A 135 13.80 19.67 -1.54
C VAL A 135 14.09 21.07 -0.99
N ALA A 136 13.45 21.46 0.12
CA ALA A 136 13.66 22.77 0.74
C ALA A 136 15.11 22.97 1.23
N SER A 137 15.85 21.89 1.46
CA SER A 137 17.25 21.91 1.88
C SER A 137 18.25 21.82 0.71
N ARG A 138 17.76 21.75 -0.54
CA ARG A 138 18.59 21.58 -1.74
C ARG A 138 18.79 22.92 -2.47
N PRO A 139 19.98 23.58 -2.37
CA PRO A 139 20.20 24.88 -2.99
C PRO A 139 20.00 24.89 -4.51
N ALA A 140 20.30 23.76 -5.17
CA ALA A 140 20.13 23.60 -6.62
C ALA A 140 18.67 23.70 -7.10
N PHE A 141 17.70 23.61 -6.18
CA PHE A 141 16.27 23.70 -6.49
C PHE A 141 15.58 24.86 -5.78
N ALA A 142 16.32 25.78 -5.15
CA ALA A 142 15.73 26.92 -4.47
C ALA A 142 14.92 27.82 -5.41
N ASP A 143 15.35 27.94 -6.67
CA ASP A 143 14.67 28.69 -7.74
C ASP A 143 13.40 28.01 -8.28
N ARG A 144 13.13 26.75 -7.89
CA ARG A 144 11.91 26.01 -8.26
C ARG A 144 10.74 26.26 -7.32
N MET A 145 10.94 26.96 -6.21
CA MET A 145 9.84 27.30 -5.30
C MET A 145 8.91 28.31 -6.00
N THR A 146 7.62 28.01 -6.06
CA THR A 146 6.64 28.85 -6.74
C THR A 146 5.29 28.80 -6.03
N THR A 147 4.34 29.63 -6.46
CA THR A 147 2.96 29.63 -5.99
C THR A 147 2.04 29.18 -7.12
N LYS A 148 1.18 28.19 -6.85
CA LYS A 148 0.22 27.64 -7.80
C LYS A 148 -1.17 27.54 -7.17
N VAL A 149 -2.19 27.48 -8.02
CA VAL A 149 -3.55 27.13 -7.61
C VAL A 149 -3.81 25.69 -8.04
N VAL A 150 -3.87 24.77 -7.09
CA VAL A 150 -4.12 23.34 -7.32
C VAL A 150 -5.50 23.03 -6.76
N ASP A 151 -6.43 22.59 -7.61
CA ASP A 151 -7.83 22.31 -7.26
C ASP A 151 -8.50 23.43 -6.43
N GLY A 152 -8.25 24.68 -6.80
CA GLY A 152 -8.80 25.86 -6.14
C GLY A 152 -8.07 26.31 -4.87
N LEU A 153 -7.02 25.61 -4.44
CA LEU A 153 -6.20 25.97 -3.30
C LEU A 153 -4.90 26.63 -3.75
N THR A 154 -4.60 27.81 -3.21
CA THR A 154 -3.31 28.47 -3.41
C THR A 154 -2.24 27.82 -2.54
N LEU A 155 -1.28 27.15 -3.17
CA LEU A 155 -0.15 26.48 -2.54
C LEU A 155 1.14 27.18 -2.92
N THR A 156 2.08 27.30 -1.98
CA THR A 156 3.44 27.79 -2.25
C THR A 156 4.42 26.71 -1.83
N GLY A 157 5.28 26.28 -2.75
CA GLY A 157 6.18 25.15 -2.51
C GLY A 157 6.88 24.70 -3.77
N TRP A 158 7.23 23.41 -3.81
CA TRP A 158 7.87 22.77 -4.96
C TRP A 158 6.95 21.70 -5.50
N PHE A 159 6.70 21.69 -6.81
CA PHE A 159 5.67 20.82 -7.38
C PHE A 159 6.26 19.81 -8.36
N THR A 160 5.81 18.55 -8.33
CA THR A 160 6.41 17.47 -9.14
C THR A 160 6.45 17.77 -10.64
N GLU A 161 5.46 18.47 -11.17
CA GLU A 161 5.40 18.88 -12.58
C GLU A 161 6.44 19.93 -12.99
N ASP A 162 7.16 20.53 -12.05
CA ASP A 162 8.26 21.47 -12.34
C ASP A 162 9.63 20.76 -12.44
N PHE A 163 9.66 19.46 -12.13
CA PHE A 163 10.87 18.64 -12.12
C PHE A 163 10.79 17.52 -13.16
N THR A 164 11.92 17.21 -13.78
CA THR A 164 12.11 15.93 -14.47
C THR A 164 12.23 14.79 -13.47
N LEU A 165 12.00 13.56 -13.91
CA LEU A 165 12.29 12.38 -13.10
C LEU A 165 13.74 12.37 -12.61
N ALA A 166 14.68 12.73 -13.48
CA ALA A 166 16.11 12.75 -13.15
C ALA A 166 16.43 13.72 -12.00
N GLU A 167 15.79 14.89 -11.97
CA GLU A 167 15.91 15.84 -10.86
C GLU A 167 15.24 15.30 -9.59
N LEU A 168 14.01 14.77 -9.67
CA LEU A 168 13.31 14.19 -8.52
C LEU A 168 14.07 13.03 -7.87
N LYS A 169 14.80 12.22 -8.65
CA LYS A 169 15.62 11.13 -8.14
C LYS A 169 16.82 11.59 -7.31
N GLN A 170 17.19 12.87 -7.35
CA GLN A 170 18.20 13.46 -6.47
C GLN A 170 17.66 13.72 -5.06
N LEU A 171 16.34 13.88 -4.92
CA LEU A 171 15.66 14.14 -3.65
C LEU A 171 15.49 12.88 -2.83
N ARG A 172 15.28 13.06 -1.52
CA ARG A 172 15.00 11.99 -0.58
C ARG A 172 13.72 12.26 0.18
N ALA A 173 12.94 11.21 0.40
CA ALA A 173 11.71 11.26 1.17
C ALA A 173 12.02 11.58 2.63
N VAL A 174 11.11 12.34 3.25
CA VAL A 174 11.10 12.64 4.68
C VAL A 174 9.69 12.39 5.23
N GLU A 175 9.57 12.19 6.54
CA GLU A 175 8.29 12.02 7.21
C GLU A 175 7.42 13.28 7.08
N ARG A 176 6.17 13.09 6.62
CA ARG A 176 5.20 14.17 6.35
C ARG A 176 4.68 14.82 7.63
N ILE A 177 4.47 14.01 8.66
CA ILE A 177 3.81 14.41 9.91
C ILE A 177 4.65 14.01 11.12
N PRO A 178 5.87 14.56 11.29
CA PRO A 178 6.82 14.12 12.31
C PRO A 178 6.27 14.28 13.74
N ASP A 179 5.37 15.22 13.98
CA ASP A 179 4.72 15.39 15.29
C ASP A 179 3.77 14.22 15.64
N ILE A 180 3.25 13.51 14.63
CA ILE A 180 2.34 12.37 14.78
C ILE A 180 3.09 11.04 14.64
N ARG A 181 4.07 10.98 13.73
CA ARG A 181 4.88 9.77 13.42
C ARG A 181 6.38 10.01 13.68
N PRO A 182 6.80 10.42 14.90
CA PRO A 182 8.18 10.84 15.15
C PRO A 182 9.20 9.71 14.90
N ASN A 183 8.80 8.46 15.11
CA ASN A 183 9.65 7.29 14.86
C ASN A 183 10.02 7.12 13.38
N ASN A 184 9.25 7.70 12.44
CA ASN A 184 9.59 7.63 11.03
C ASN A 184 10.75 8.55 10.64
N THR A 185 10.99 9.62 11.40
CA THR A 185 12.07 10.60 11.10
C THR A 185 13.46 9.98 11.10
N ILE A 186 13.65 8.82 11.76
CA ILE A 186 14.92 8.08 11.70
C ILE A 186 15.26 7.62 10.27
N TYR A 187 14.27 7.58 9.38
CA TYR A 187 14.40 7.21 7.96
C TYR A 187 14.47 8.41 7.01
N ASP A 188 14.41 9.64 7.51
CA ASP A 188 14.52 10.84 6.69
C ASP A 188 15.83 10.82 5.90
N GLY A 189 15.76 11.21 4.63
CA GLY A 189 16.93 11.27 3.75
C GLY A 189 17.37 9.91 3.18
N ARG A 190 16.73 8.78 3.55
CA ARG A 190 17.21 7.45 3.15
C ARG A 190 16.68 6.96 1.81
N PHE A 191 15.42 7.26 1.49
CA PHE A 191 14.72 6.64 0.37
C PHE A 191 14.44 7.64 -0.75
N ALA A 192 14.53 7.19 -2.00
CA ALA A 192 14.14 8.00 -3.16
C ALA A 192 12.63 7.86 -3.44
N ILE A 193 12.07 8.85 -4.15
CA ILE A 193 10.70 8.81 -4.67
C ILE A 193 10.60 7.71 -5.73
N PRO A 194 9.71 6.72 -5.62
CA PRO A 194 9.56 5.67 -6.63
C PRO A 194 8.70 6.12 -7.81
N THR A 195 8.96 5.54 -8.98
CA THR A 195 8.04 5.62 -10.13
C THR A 195 6.93 4.59 -9.99
N LEU A 196 5.81 4.77 -10.70
CA LEU A 196 4.76 3.74 -10.78
C LEU A 196 5.34 2.39 -11.26
N GLN A 197 6.22 2.40 -12.27
CA GLN A 197 6.84 1.17 -12.77
C GLN A 197 7.59 0.42 -11.66
N GLN A 198 8.35 1.13 -10.82
CA GLN A 198 9.06 0.51 -9.70
C GLN A 198 8.11 -0.08 -8.64
N VAL A 199 6.93 0.53 -8.45
CA VAL A 199 5.89 -0.02 -7.56
C VAL A 199 5.27 -1.27 -8.17
N ILE A 200 4.98 -1.28 -9.47
CA ILE A 200 4.50 -2.45 -10.21
C ILE A 200 5.52 -3.60 -10.14
N ASP A 201 6.79 -3.32 -10.41
CA ASP A 201 7.87 -4.31 -10.35
C ASP A 201 8.00 -4.94 -8.95
N LEU A 202 7.82 -4.13 -7.91
CA LEU A 202 7.81 -4.60 -6.52
C LEU A 202 6.59 -5.49 -6.26
N ALA A 203 5.39 -5.07 -6.65
CA ALA A 203 4.17 -5.83 -6.46
C ALA A 203 4.22 -7.18 -7.18
N GLN A 204 4.67 -7.20 -8.44
CA GLN A 204 4.90 -8.41 -9.23
C GLN A 204 5.89 -9.36 -8.56
N ARG A 205 6.99 -8.84 -8.03
CA ARG A 205 8.01 -9.65 -7.34
C ARG A 205 7.45 -10.39 -6.13
N PHE A 206 6.50 -9.80 -5.42
CA PHE A 206 5.91 -10.37 -4.22
C PHE A 206 4.56 -11.04 -4.45
N GLY A 207 3.98 -10.92 -5.65
CA GLY A 207 2.68 -11.49 -5.98
C GLY A 207 1.51 -10.82 -5.26
N VAL A 208 1.58 -9.50 -5.03
CA VAL A 208 0.49 -8.70 -4.45
C VAL A 208 -0.14 -7.78 -5.50
N ALA A 209 -1.36 -7.31 -5.27
CA ALA A 209 -2.01 -6.34 -6.16
C ALA A 209 -1.49 -4.92 -5.92
N ILE A 210 -1.78 -4.02 -6.87
CA ILE A 210 -1.68 -2.57 -6.65
C ILE A 210 -3.06 -1.92 -6.69
N TYR A 211 -3.22 -0.86 -5.91
CA TYR A 211 -4.45 -0.05 -5.82
C TYR A 211 -4.11 1.41 -6.12
N PRO A 212 -3.86 1.79 -7.39
CA PRO A 212 -3.38 3.13 -7.72
C PRO A 212 -4.48 4.20 -7.62
N GLU A 213 -4.11 5.37 -7.09
CA GLU A 213 -4.94 6.57 -7.07
C GLU A 213 -4.29 7.70 -7.88
N THR A 214 -5.03 8.34 -8.80
CA THR A 214 -4.55 9.56 -9.48
C THR A 214 -4.86 10.79 -8.63
N LYS A 215 -3.87 11.65 -8.40
CA LYS A 215 -4.06 12.90 -7.64
C LYS A 215 -4.21 14.11 -8.56
N HIS A 216 -5.10 15.01 -8.18
CA HIS A 216 -5.38 16.27 -8.88
C HIS A 216 -5.57 16.12 -10.40
N PRO A 217 -6.35 15.14 -10.90
CA PRO A 217 -6.42 14.87 -12.34
C PRO A 217 -6.90 16.09 -13.15
N THR A 218 -7.80 16.90 -12.59
CA THR A 218 -8.27 18.16 -13.20
C THR A 218 -7.17 19.22 -13.31
N TYR A 219 -6.30 19.31 -12.30
CA TYR A 219 -5.16 20.22 -12.34
C TYR A 219 -4.13 19.78 -13.38
N PHE A 220 -3.75 18.50 -13.39
CA PHE A 220 -2.78 17.97 -14.34
C PHE A 220 -3.27 18.01 -15.80
N ASP A 221 -4.59 17.88 -16.04
CA ASP A 221 -5.18 18.05 -17.38
C ASP A 221 -5.12 19.52 -17.88
N SER A 222 -4.97 20.48 -16.97
CA SER A 222 -4.99 21.92 -17.30
C SER A 222 -3.64 22.53 -17.66
N ILE A 223 -2.54 21.80 -17.51
CA ILE A 223 -1.15 22.28 -17.66
C ILE A 223 -0.37 21.60 -18.78
#